data_AF-A0A2E2ES79-F1
#
_entry.id   AF-A0A2E2ES79-F1
#
_cell.length_a   1.000
_cell.length_b   1.000
_cell.length_c   1.000
_cell.angle_alpha   90.00
_cell.angle_beta   90.00
_cell.angle_gamma   90.00
#
_symmetry.space_group_name_H-M   'P 1'
#
loop_
_entity.id
_entity.type
_entity.pdbx_description
1 polymer ?
#
loop_
_entity_poly.entity_id
_entity_poly.type
_entity_poly.pdbx_seq_one_letter_code
_entity_poly.pdbx_strand_id
1 'polypeptide(L)'
;MELVLNQELEFVPEPIEVSQNSSRGLLNSNYKSVVKHNFSKSTAKSVFGIRQRIKSSQFNKVDHVAALLKLSVFATILIALF
;
A
#
# COMPACT_ATOMS: atom_id res chain seq x y z
N MET A 1 -4.24 42.20 39.75
CA MET A 1 -3.85 42.43 38.35
C MET A 1 -5.00 41.93 37.52
N GLU A 2 -5.78 42.84 36.95
CA GLU A 2 -7.03 42.51 36.27
C GLU A 2 -6.70 42.24 34.79
N LEU A 3 -6.95 41.02 34.34
CA LEU A 3 -6.72 40.62 32.96
C LEU A 3 -7.94 41.04 32.15
N VAL A 4 -7.88 42.26 31.60
CA VAL A 4 -8.80 42.77 30.59
C VAL A 4 -8.62 41.91 29.34
N LEU A 5 -9.55 40.98 29.13
CA LEU A 5 -9.62 40.12 27.95
C LEU A 5 -10.38 40.85 26.83
N ASN A 6 -9.73 41.83 26.21
CA ASN A 6 -10.17 42.36 24.93
C ASN A 6 -9.71 41.40 23.83
N GLN A 7 -10.45 40.32 23.61
CA GLN A 7 -10.28 39.47 22.44
C GLN A 7 -11.60 39.47 21.68
N GLU A 8 -11.65 40.30 20.65
CA GLU A 8 -12.64 40.27 19.59
C GLU A 8 -12.79 38.80 19.15
N LEU A 9 -13.96 38.23 19.42
CA LEU A 9 -14.27 36.83 19.17
C LEU A 9 -14.33 36.65 17.65
N GLU A 10 -13.20 36.26 17.04
CA GLU A 10 -13.15 35.90 15.63
C GLU A 10 -14.25 34.88 15.35
N PHE A 11 -15.15 35.26 14.45
CA PHE A 11 -16.28 34.45 14.01
C PHE A 11 -15.74 33.17 13.36
N VAL A 12 -15.74 32.07 14.10
CA VAL A 12 -15.50 30.73 13.55
C VAL A 12 -16.74 30.38 12.73
N PRO A 13 -16.64 30.20 11.40
CA PRO A 13 -17.79 29.80 10.61
C PRO A 13 -18.24 28.41 11.08
N GLU A 14 -19.55 28.22 11.23
CA GLU A 14 -20.14 26.94 11.60
C GLU A 14 -19.57 25.82 10.72
N PRO A 15 -19.23 24.66 11.31
CA PRO A 15 -18.66 23.54 10.55
C PRO A 15 -19.65 23.16 9.46
N ILE A 16 -19.21 23.32 8.21
CA ILE A 16 -19.97 22.87 7.04
C ILE A 16 -20.24 21.38 7.26
N GLU A 17 -21.52 21.02 7.37
CA GLU A 17 -22.02 19.63 7.43
C GLU A 17 -21.60 18.90 6.14
N VAL A 18 -20.35 18.45 6.08
CA VAL A 18 -19.87 17.60 5.01
C VAL A 18 -20.48 16.23 5.27
N SER A 19 -21.58 15.96 4.54
CA SER A 19 -22.20 14.64 4.40
C SER A 19 -21.14 13.54 4.39
N GLN A 20 -21.00 12.84 5.53
CA GLN A 20 -19.97 11.83 5.76
C GLN A 20 -20.17 10.57 4.90
N ASN A 21 -21.20 10.54 4.05
CA ASN A 21 -21.60 9.37 3.26
C ASN A 21 -21.26 9.50 1.77
N SER A 22 -20.57 10.54 1.33
CA SER A 22 -20.18 10.72 -0.06
C SER A 22 -18.74 10.25 -0.30
N SER A 23 -18.54 8.93 -0.44
CA SER A 23 -17.31 8.38 -1.04
C SER A 23 -17.07 8.88 -2.48
N ARG A 24 -18.02 9.65 -3.05
CA ARG A 24 -17.98 10.29 -4.37
C ARG A 24 -16.86 11.33 -4.49
N GLY A 25 -16.30 11.83 -3.38
CA GLY A 25 -15.17 12.78 -3.41
C GLY A 25 -13.81 12.11 -3.60
N LEU A 26 -13.51 11.10 -2.78
CA LEU A 26 -12.18 10.48 -2.71
C LEU A 26 -12.02 9.28 -3.64
N LEU A 27 -13.08 8.52 -3.92
CA LEU A 27 -13.04 7.33 -4.79
C LEU A 27 -13.71 7.60 -6.13
N ASN A 28 -13.48 8.78 -6.70
CA ASN A 28 -13.99 9.13 -8.02
C ASN A 28 -13.12 8.52 -9.14
N SER A 29 -13.63 8.53 -10.37
CA SER A 29 -12.95 7.98 -11.55
C SER A 29 -11.60 8.65 -11.85
N ASN A 30 -11.46 9.93 -11.52
CA ASN A 30 -10.22 10.72 -11.64
C ASN A 30 -9.19 10.28 -10.59
N TYR A 31 -9.59 10.08 -9.33
CA TYR A 31 -8.71 9.48 -8.33
C TYR A 31 -8.21 8.10 -8.77
N LYS A 32 -9.11 7.27 -9.32
CA LYS A 32 -8.75 5.94 -9.85
C LYS A 32 -7.74 6.03 -11.00
N SER A 33 -7.89 6.98 -11.92
CA SER A 33 -6.96 7.15 -13.05
C SER A 33 -5.59 7.61 -12.58
N VAL A 34 -5.52 8.57 -11.66
CA VAL A 34 -4.28 9.07 -11.06
C VAL A 34 -3.54 7.98 -10.30
N VAL A 35 -4.24 7.22 -9.45
CA VAL A 35 -3.63 6.08 -8.72
C VAL A 35 -3.11 5.03 -9.70
N LYS A 36 -3.85 4.69 -10.75
CA LYS A 36 -3.41 3.72 -11.75
C LYS A 36 -2.19 4.21 -12.53
N HIS A 37 -2.15 5.49 -12.89
CA HIS A 37 -1.00 6.10 -13.55
C HIS A 37 0.24 6.11 -12.64
N ASN A 38 0.08 6.46 -11.36
CA ASN A 38 1.17 6.45 -10.39
C ASN A 38 1.65 5.03 -10.08
N PHE A 39 0.75 4.05 -10.09
CA PHE A 39 1.10 2.64 -9.94
C PHE A 39 1.91 2.12 -11.13
N SER A 40 1.54 2.48 -12.36
CA SER A 40 2.26 2.04 -13.57
C SER A 40 3.57 2.81 -13.82
N LYS A 41 3.63 4.09 -13.46
CA LYS A 41 4.83 4.93 -13.54
C LYS A 41 5.56 5.09 -12.21
N SER A 42 5.41 4.12 -11.32
CA SER A 42 6.03 4.14 -9.99
C SER A 42 7.55 4.30 -10.11
N THR A 43 8.07 5.40 -9.58
CA THR A 43 9.51 5.67 -9.59
C THR A 43 10.19 4.80 -8.53
N ALA A 44 11.25 4.09 -8.93
CA ALA A 44 11.97 3.16 -8.05
C ALA A 44 12.61 3.81 -6.80
N LYS A 45 12.79 5.14 -6.81
CA LYS A 45 13.31 5.93 -5.68
C LYS A 45 12.22 6.42 -4.70
N SER A 46 10.94 6.21 -5.02
CA SER A 46 9.84 6.58 -4.11
C SER A 46 9.64 5.53 -3.02
N VAL A 47 9.14 5.94 -1.84
CA VAL A 47 8.82 5.03 -0.73
C VAL A 47 7.84 3.94 -1.18
N PHE A 48 6.84 4.30 -1.99
CA PHE A 48 5.89 3.37 -2.56
C PHE A 48 6.57 2.36 -3.51
N GLY A 49 7.42 2.83 -4.42
CA GLY A 49 8.15 1.99 -5.37
C GLY A 49 9.11 1.02 -4.67
N ILE A 50 9.82 1.46 -3.64
CA ILE A 50 10.69 0.61 -2.81
C ILE A 50 9.88 -0.49 -2.15
N ARG A 51 8.76 -0.14 -1.49
CA ARG A 51 7.87 -1.11 -0.83
C ARG A 51 7.27 -2.11 -1.82
N GLN A 52 6.83 -1.63 -2.98
CA GLN A 52 6.27 -2.47 -4.03
C GLN A 52 7.31 -3.45 -4.58
N ARG A 53 8.55 -3.01 -4.78
CA ARG A 53 9.65 -3.87 -5.27
C ARG A 53 9.99 -4.98 -4.28
N ILE A 54 10.09 -4.66 -2.99
CA ILE A 54 10.34 -5.66 -1.94
C ILE A 54 9.21 -6.69 -1.93
N LYS A 55 7.95 -6.24 -1.95
CA LYS A 55 6.79 -7.14 -1.98
C LYS A 55 6.79 -8.02 -3.23
N SER A 56 7.02 -7.45 -4.41
CA SER A 56 7.11 -8.20 -5.68
C SER A 56 8.23 -9.25 -5.62
N SER A 57 9.40 -8.90 -5.09
CA SER A 57 10.51 -9.84 -4.93
C SER A 57 10.18 -11.00 -3.99
N GLN A 58 9.38 -10.76 -2.94
CA GLN A 58 8.95 -11.85 -2.05
C GLN A 58 7.94 -12.78 -2.74
N PHE A 59 6.98 -12.24 -3.49
CA PHE A 59 6.01 -13.06 -4.23
C PHE A 59 6.63 -13.81 -5.41
N ASN A 60 7.65 -13.25 -6.07
CA ASN A 60 8.34 -13.88 -7.18
C ASN A 60 9.53 -14.76 -6.75
N LYS A 61 9.88 -14.81 -5.46
CA LYS A 61 10.80 -15.83 -4.96
C LYS A 61 10.05 -17.16 -4.90
N VAL A 62 10.03 -17.85 -6.04
CA VAL A 62 9.77 -19.28 -6.07
C VAL A 62 10.90 -19.94 -5.28
N ASP A 63 10.54 -20.78 -4.31
CA ASP A 63 11.51 -21.50 -3.50
C ASP A 63 12.11 -22.66 -4.30
N HIS A 64 12.95 -22.32 -5.26
CA HIS A 64 13.63 -23.27 -6.14
C HIS A 64 14.44 -24.29 -5.35
N VAL A 65 14.95 -23.89 -4.18
CA VAL A 65 15.69 -24.77 -3.26
C VAL A 65 14.75 -25.81 -2.66
N ALA A 66 13.57 -25.42 -2.19
CA ALA A 66 12.56 -26.37 -1.70
C ALA A 66 12.09 -27.34 -2.80
N ALA A 67 11.94 -26.87 -4.04
CA ALA A 67 11.59 -27.72 -5.17
C ALA A 67 12.71 -28.73 -5.49
N LEU A 68 13.98 -28.29 -5.56
CA LEU A 68 15.13 -29.16 -5.78
C LEU A 68 15.28 -30.22 -4.68
N LEU A 69 15.08 -29.83 -3.42
CA LEU A 69 15.20 -30.73 -2.27
C LEU A 69 14.15 -31.85 -2.36
N LYS A 70 12.89 -31.51 -2.65
CA LYS A 70 11.81 -32.50 -2.85
C LYS A 70 12.12 -33.45 -4.00
N LEU A 71 12.62 -32.91 -5.11
CA LEU A 71 12.98 -33.72 -6.28
C LEU A 71 14.14 -34.68 -5.97
N SER A 72 15.16 -34.20 -5.26
CA SER A 72 16.29 -35.02 -4.85
C SER A 72 15.87 -36.17 -3.94
N VAL A 73 15.05 -35.89 -2.92
CA VAL A 73 14.51 -36.91 -2.01
C VAL A 73 13.73 -37.97 -2.81
N PHE A 74 12.87 -37.53 -3.73
CA PHE A 74 12.09 -38.45 -4.56
C PHE A 74 12.99 -39.34 -5.43
N ALA A 75 14.02 -38.77 -6.06
CA ALA A 75 14.98 -39.52 -6.86
C ALA A 75 15.76 -40.54 -6.03
N THR A 76 16.18 -40.20 -4.81
CA THR A 76 16.90 -41.15 -3.93
C THR A 76 16.03 -42.33 -3.52
N ILE A 77 14.73 -42.11 -3.29
CA ILE A 77 13.78 -43.18 -2.95
C ILE A 77 13.59 -44.10 -4.16
N LEU A 78 13.46 -43.56 -5.37
CA LEU A 78 13.36 -44.35 -6.59
C LEU A 78 14.60 -45.22 -6.82
N ILE A 79 15.80 -44.64 -6.65
CA ILE A 79 17.06 -45.38 -6.78
C ILE A 79 17.21 -46.47 -5.71
N ALA A 80 16.66 -46.27 -4.52
CA ALA A 80 16.71 -47.28 -3.46
C ALA A 80 15.70 -48.43 -3.66
N LEU A 81 14.62 -48.19 -4.41
CA LEU A 81 13.56 -49.16 -4.68
C LEU A 81 13.81 -50.03 -5.92
N PHE A 82 14.59 -49.53 -6.88
CA PHE A 82 14.95 -50.24 -8.12
C PHE A 82 16.38 -50.76 -8.05
#